data_AF-A0AAV5E0H0-F1
#
_entry.id   AF-A0AAV5E0H0-F1
#
_cell.length_a   1.000
_cell.length_b   1.000
_cell.length_c   1.000
_cell.angle_alpha   90.00
_cell.angle_beta   90.00
_cell.angle_gamma   90.00
#
_symmetry.space_group_name_H-M   'P 1'
#
loop_
_entity.id
_entity.type
_entity.pdbx_description
1 polymer ?
#
loop_
_entity_poly.entity_id
_entity_poly.type
_entity_poly.pdbx_seq_one_letter_code
_entity_poly.pdbx_strand_id
1 'polypeptide(L)'
;MPPVTGALIVNVGAFLQARSNDAFKSVDHRVVATNTGPRVAVACFFGPSGPVVSGRVYGLIVKDASPLRYRSFTVAEFLGAYSFDGKPALDCFRL
;
A
#
# COMPACT_ATOMS: atom_id res chain seq x y z
N MET A 1 -10.61 15.66 -4.88
CA MET A 1 -9.32 16.31 -4.58
C MET A 1 -8.89 17.16 -5.77
N PRO A 2 -9.01 18.50 -5.69
CA PRO A 2 -8.48 19.40 -6.70
C PRO A 2 -6.93 19.37 -6.70
N PRO A 3 -6.27 19.31 -7.87
CA PRO A 3 -4.82 19.42 -7.94
C PRO A 3 -4.37 20.85 -7.60
N VAL A 4 -3.27 20.97 -6.87
CA VAL A 4 -2.59 22.25 -6.61
C VAL A 4 -1.37 22.35 -7.52
N THR A 5 -1.22 23.49 -8.19
CA THR A 5 -0.08 23.72 -9.10
C THR A 5 1.24 23.55 -8.37
N GLY A 6 2.14 22.73 -8.94
CA GLY A 6 3.46 22.44 -8.37
C GLY A 6 3.46 21.43 -7.22
N ALA A 7 2.31 20.86 -6.84
CA ALA A 7 2.21 19.88 -5.78
C ALA A 7 2.04 18.45 -6.30
N LEU A 8 2.46 17.48 -5.48
CA LEU A 8 2.20 16.06 -5.67
C LEU A 8 1.14 15.58 -4.68
N ILE A 9 0.30 14.65 -5.12
CA ILE A 9 -0.59 13.91 -4.23
C ILE A 9 0.15 12.63 -3.83
N VAL A 10 0.36 12.43 -2.53
CA VAL A 10 1.02 11.25 -1.97
C VAL A 10 -0.01 10.42 -1.21
N ASN A 11 -0.07 9.14 -1.51
CA ASN A 11 -0.98 8.19 -0.87
C ASN A 11 -0.19 7.10 -0.12
N VAL A 12 -0.76 6.62 0.98
CA VAL A 12 -0.26 5.43 1.69
C VAL A 12 -0.81 4.18 1.02
N GLY A 13 0.06 3.23 0.70
CA GLY A 13 -0.34 1.92 0.18
C GLY A 13 -0.44 0.85 1.27
N ALA A 14 -1.12 -0.25 0.96
CA ALA A 14 -1.34 -1.37 1.87
C ALA A 14 -0.05 -1.94 2.48
N PHE A 15 1.05 -2.01 1.72
CA PHE A 15 2.33 -2.50 2.26
C PHE A 15 2.82 -1.65 3.44
N LEU A 16 2.73 -0.33 3.33
CA LEU A 16 3.15 0.60 4.39
C LEU A 16 2.17 0.56 5.58
N GLN A 17 0.87 0.39 5.33
CA GLN A 17 -0.11 0.20 6.41
C GLN A 17 0.22 -1.04 7.24
N ALA A 18 0.42 -2.20 6.60
CA ALA A 18 0.79 -3.42 7.29
C ALA A 18 2.11 -3.24 8.04
N ARG A 19 3.16 -2.75 7.37
CA ARG A 19 4.48 -2.54 7.95
C ARG A 19 4.46 -1.59 9.15
N SER A 20 3.62 -0.57 9.14
CA SER A 20 3.49 0.40 10.24
C SER A 20 2.54 -0.06 11.36
N ASN A 21 2.09 -1.32 11.32
CA ASN A 21 1.11 -1.87 12.25
C ASN A 21 -0.12 -0.95 12.42
N ASP A 22 -0.68 -0.50 11.29
CA ASP A 22 -1.81 0.43 11.21
C ASP A 22 -1.57 1.89 11.65
N ALA A 23 -0.34 2.31 11.94
CA ALA A 23 -0.06 3.72 12.22
C ALA A 23 -0.35 4.63 11.02
N PHE A 24 -0.16 4.13 9.80
CA PHE A 24 -0.64 4.75 8.57
C PHE A 24 -1.73 3.89 7.91
N LYS A 25 -2.76 4.53 7.37
CA LYS A 25 -3.90 3.85 6.75
C LYS A 25 -3.91 4.07 5.24
N SER A 26 -3.93 2.96 4.50
CA SER A 26 -4.22 2.95 3.06
C SER A 26 -5.68 3.29 2.83
N VAL A 27 -5.96 3.98 1.73
CA VAL A 27 -7.31 4.39 1.37
C VAL A 27 -7.63 4.00 -0.07
N ASP A 28 -8.87 3.58 -0.28
CA ASP A 28 -9.39 3.37 -1.63
C ASP A 28 -9.54 4.72 -2.33
N HIS A 29 -9.07 4.79 -3.56
CA HIS A 29 -9.18 5.97 -4.40
C HIS A 29 -9.58 5.55 -5.81
N ARG A 30 -10.38 6.39 -6.46
CA ARG A 30 -10.82 6.18 -7.84
C ARG A 30 -10.71 7.46 -8.64
N VAL A 31 -10.48 7.32 -9.94
CA VAL A 31 -10.57 8.42 -10.90
C VAL A 31 -11.86 8.24 -11.68
N VAL A 32 -12.71 9.26 -11.66
CA VAL A 32 -13.97 9.28 -12.40
C VAL A 32 -13.75 10.02 -13.71
N ALA A 33 -14.17 9.42 -14.82
CA ALA A 33 -14.13 10.06 -16.13
C ALA A 33 -15.16 11.21 -16.20
N THR A 34 -14.81 12.28 -16.90
CA THR A 34 -15.63 13.49 -17.01
C THR A 34 -15.73 13.93 -18.48
N ASN A 35 -16.83 14.57 -18.85
CA ASN A 35 -17.06 15.06 -20.23
C ASN A 35 -16.38 16.42 -20.52
N THR A 36 -15.51 16.90 -19.63
CA THR A 36 -14.86 18.22 -19.71
C THR A 36 -13.53 18.22 -20.47
N GLY A 37 -13.09 17.06 -20.96
CA GLY A 37 -11.82 16.89 -21.69
C GLY A 37 -10.86 15.90 -21.03
N PRO A 38 -9.72 15.59 -21.68
CA PRO A 38 -8.76 14.62 -21.19
C PRO A 38 -8.08 15.09 -19.90
N ARG A 39 -7.88 14.16 -18.96
CA ARG A 39 -7.08 14.37 -17.75
C ARG A 39 -5.91 13.41 -17.76
N VAL A 40 -4.69 13.94 -17.69
CA VAL A 40 -3.45 13.15 -17.66
C VAL A 40 -2.86 13.18 -16.26
N ALA A 41 -2.41 12.04 -15.76
CA ALA A 41 -1.69 11.91 -14.50
C ALA A 41 -0.66 10.78 -14.62
N VAL A 42 0.47 10.93 -13.92
CA VAL A 42 1.50 9.89 -13.82
C VAL A 42 1.58 9.46 -12.36
N ALA A 43 1.44 8.15 -12.12
CA ALA A 43 1.62 7.57 -10.80
C ALA A 43 3.03 6.99 -10.67
N CYS A 44 3.67 7.25 -9.53
CA CYS A 44 4.94 6.63 -9.15
C CYS A 44 4.72 5.83 -7.87
N PHE A 45 5.11 4.57 -7.87
CA PHE A 45 4.94 3.66 -6.73
C PHE A 45 6.29 3.37 -6.09
N PHE A 46 6.41 3.71 -4.81
CA PHE A 46 7.55 3.33 -3.99
C PHE A 46 7.18 2.08 -3.20
N GLY A 47 7.91 1.00 -3.44
CA GLY A 47 7.66 -0.29 -2.82
C GLY A 47 8.96 -0.95 -2.35
N PRO A 48 8.86 -2.09 -1.67
CA PRO A 48 10.03 -2.86 -1.26
C PRO A 48 10.88 -3.23 -2.49
N SER A 49 12.16 -2.88 -2.44
CA SER A 49 13.14 -3.16 -3.49
C SER A 49 13.78 -4.54 -3.32
N GLY A 50 14.01 -5.24 -4.43
CA GLY A 50 14.76 -6.50 -4.47
C GLY A 50 14.06 -7.56 -5.31
N PRO A 51 14.76 -8.63 -5.71
CA PRO A 51 14.11 -9.76 -6.37
C PRO A 51 13.00 -10.29 -5.45
N VAL A 52 11.83 -10.53 -6.03
CA VAL A 52 10.67 -11.15 -5.34
C VAL A 52 11.11 -12.42 -4.57
N VAL A 53 12.14 -13.09 -5.06
CA VAL A 53 12.77 -14.31 -4.52
C VAL A 53 13.64 -14.08 -3.27
N SER A 54 13.85 -12.85 -2.78
CA SER A 54 14.87 -12.59 -1.75
C SER A 54 14.61 -13.24 -0.38
N GLY A 55 13.46 -13.90 -0.16
CA GLY A 55 13.12 -14.54 1.12
C GLY A 55 13.10 -13.57 2.31
N ARG A 56 13.28 -12.27 2.06
CA ARG A 56 13.45 -11.25 3.08
C ARG A 56 12.12 -11.07 3.80
N VAL A 57 12.11 -11.42 5.07
CA VAL A 57 10.99 -11.16 5.97
C VAL A 57 11.03 -9.70 6.38
N TYR A 58 9.94 -8.99 6.13
CA TYR A 58 9.78 -7.59 6.51
C TYR A 58 9.05 -7.54 7.85
N GLY A 59 9.81 -7.34 8.93
CA GLY A 59 9.24 -7.14 10.27
C GLY A 59 8.41 -5.87 10.37
N LEU A 60 7.48 -5.86 11.32
CA LEU A 60 6.61 -4.72 11.61
C LEU A 60 7.39 -3.62 12.35
N ILE A 61 7.08 -2.37 12.01
CA ILE A 61 7.49 -1.18 12.74
C ILE A 61 6.40 -0.93 13.77
N VAL A 62 6.70 -1.27 15.02
CA VAL A 62 5.74 -1.21 16.12
C VAL A 62 6.30 -0.24 17.14
N LYS A 63 5.48 0.72 17.56
CA LYS A 63 5.76 1.52 18.76
C LYS A 63 5.54 0.63 19.98
N ASP A 64 6.43 0.69 20.97
CA ASP A 64 6.46 -0.13 22.21
C ASP A 64 5.11 -0.69 22.66
N ALA A 65 5.09 -1.91 23.23
CA ALA A 65 3.94 -2.58 23.86
C ALA A 65 2.61 -2.60 23.06
N SER A 66 2.56 -2.06 21.84
CA SER A 66 1.36 -2.04 21.02
C SER A 66 1.06 -3.46 20.53
N PRO A 67 -0.21 -3.91 20.62
CA PRO A 67 -0.56 -5.22 20.13
C PRO A 67 -0.26 -5.32 18.63
N LEU A 68 0.31 -6.45 18.24
CA LEU A 68 0.53 -6.78 16.84
C LEU A 68 -0.83 -7.00 16.17
N ARG A 69 -1.07 -6.33 15.05
CA ARG A 69 -2.29 -6.49 14.23
C ARG A 69 -2.06 -7.34 12.99
N TYR A 70 -0.79 -7.53 12.63
CA TYR A 70 -0.36 -8.27 11.47
C TYR A 70 0.72 -9.28 11.87
N ARG A 71 0.82 -10.38 11.13
CA ARG A 71 1.99 -11.26 11.19
C ARG A 71 3.13 -10.67 10.37
N SER A 72 4.34 -11.19 10.56
CA SER A 72 5.43 -10.92 9.62
C SER A 72 5.20 -11.64 8.28
N PHE A 73 5.62 -11.02 7.18
CA PHE A 73 5.49 -11.56 5.82
C PHE A 73 6.68 -11.16 4.95
N THR A 74 6.86 -11.90 3.86
CA THR A 74 7.80 -11.60 2.78
C THR A 74 7.15 -10.75 1.70
N VAL A 75 7.98 -10.12 0.86
CA VAL A 75 7.48 -9.36 -0.31
C VAL A 75 6.79 -10.28 -1.32
N ALA A 76 7.30 -11.51 -1.48
CA ALA A 76 6.66 -12.51 -2.34
C ALA A 76 5.25 -12.85 -1.88
N GLU A 77 5.05 -13.12 -0.58
CA GLU A 77 3.73 -13.36 -0.03
C GLU A 77 2.81 -12.15 -0.23
N PHE A 78 3.31 -10.94 0.06
CA PHE A 78 2.52 -9.71 -0.08
C PHE A 78 2.07 -9.45 -1.52
N LEU A 79 3.00 -9.57 -2.49
CA LEU A 79 2.68 -9.40 -3.91
C LEU A 79 1.80 -10.53 -4.45
N GLY A 80 2.00 -11.77 -3.98
CA GLY A 80 1.16 -12.91 -4.37
C GLY A 80 -0.27 -12.84 -3.85
N ALA A 81 -0.49 -12.24 -2.68
CA ALA A 81 -1.83 -11.98 -2.14
C ALA A 81 -2.56 -10.85 -2.87
N TYR A 82 -1.83 -10.01 -3.61
CA TYR A 82 -2.39 -8.93 -4.42
C TYR A 82 -2.99 -9.51 -5.72
N SER A 83 -4.22 -10.04 -5.64
CA SER A 83 -5.02 -10.31 -6.85
C SER A 83 -5.74 -9.04 -7.29
N PHE A 84 -5.89 -8.83 -8.60
CA PHE A 84 -6.68 -7.73 -9.18
C PHE A 84 -8.19 -7.85 -8.87
N ASP A 85 -8.63 -8.93 -8.21
CA ASP A 85 -10.03 -9.23 -7.91
C ASP A 85 -10.63 -8.42 -6.74
N GLY A 86 -9.93 -7.39 -6.25
CA GLY A 86 -10.48 -6.45 -5.26
C GLY A 86 -10.65 -7.01 -3.85
N LYS A 87 -10.10 -8.19 -3.53
CA LYS A 87 -10.02 -8.66 -2.14
C LYS A 87 -8.98 -7.85 -1.38
N PRO A 88 -9.23 -7.43 -0.12
CA PRO A 88 -8.24 -6.68 0.64
C PRO A 88 -7.02 -7.57 0.91
N ALA A 89 -5.93 -7.34 0.17
CA ALA A 89 -4.69 -8.10 0.32
C ALA A 89 -4.18 -8.13 1.78
N LEU A 90 -4.57 -7.13 2.59
CA LEU A 90 -4.23 -7.01 4.01
C LEU A 90 -4.85 -8.09 4.90
N ASP A 91 -6.02 -8.63 4.57
CA ASP A 91 -6.72 -9.59 5.44
C ASP A 91 -5.95 -10.90 5.55
N CYS A 92 -5.19 -11.28 4.51
CA CYS A 92 -4.31 -12.45 4.50
C CYS A 92 -3.15 -12.37 5.50
N PHE A 93 -2.89 -11.18 6.06
CA PHE A 93 -1.74 -10.92 6.93
C PHE A 93 -2.13 -10.48 8.34
N ARG A 94 -3.43 -10.34 8.65
CA ARG A 94 -3.87 -10.01 10.02
C ARG A 94 -3.62 -11.17 10.99
N LEU A 95 -3.46 -10.83 12.26
CA LEU A 95 -3.45 -11.78 13.40
C LEU A 95 -4.87 -12.04 13.90
#